data_AF-A0A916TGZ5-F1
#
_entry.id   AF-A0A916TGZ5-F1
#
_cell.length_a   1.000
_cell.length_b   1.000
_cell.length_c   1.000
_cell.angle_alpha   90.00
_cell.angle_beta   90.00
_cell.angle_gamma   90.00
#
_symmetry.space_group_name_H-M   'P 1'
#
loop_
_entity.id
_entity.type
_entity.pdbx_description
1 polymer ?
#
loop_
_entity_poly.entity_id
_entity_poly.type
_entity_poly.pdbx_seq_one_letter_code
_entity_poly.pdbx_strand_id
1 'polypeptide(L)'
;MITRLSGQAWKVLNAELIPQVTEIYDTARPRFSARGLKIVDRSTATGSFGGDTACATLCEPAMVGALAGDTDMLYRVSQVMREVPFTGDFWTWEPIRGVHAATVRLLESAADPRVDEVSGYLSFADNGGEVGPPQFNQAMKNRLEGGLLTHFQTAGYARPLKLPQFSYFMRRASELEVMWAFGGSDAWPRTRLDQELRASRELVGDFYA
;
A
#
# COMPACT_ATOMS: atom_id res chain seq x y z
N MET A 1 12.99 19.68 -5.52
CA MET A 1 13.33 20.38 -4.26
C MET A 1 12.43 19.83 -3.17
N ILE A 2 12.98 19.20 -2.13
CA ILE A 2 12.17 18.63 -1.03
C ILE A 2 11.67 19.78 -0.17
N THR A 3 10.38 20.12 -0.30
CA THR A 3 9.76 21.16 0.53
C THR A 3 9.03 20.49 1.69
N ARG A 4 9.48 20.75 2.92
CA ARG A 4 8.75 20.31 4.12
C ARG A 4 7.43 21.07 4.17
N LEU A 5 6.31 20.35 4.14
CA LEU A 5 5.00 20.95 4.36
C LEU A 5 4.85 21.39 5.82
N SER A 6 4.27 22.58 6.01
CA SER A 6 3.86 23.02 7.34
C SER A 6 2.66 22.19 7.83
N GLY A 7 2.40 22.20 9.14
CA GLY A 7 1.21 21.55 9.70
C GLY A 7 -0.10 22.08 9.10
N GLN A 8 -0.16 23.37 8.73
CA GLN A 8 -1.33 23.94 8.06
C GLN A 8 -1.46 23.44 6.62
N ALA A 9 -0.34 23.32 5.89
CA ALA A 9 -0.36 22.77 4.53
C ALA A 9 -0.82 21.30 4.52
N TRP A 10 -0.37 20.49 5.49
CA TRP A 10 -0.87 19.13 5.67
C TRP A 10 -2.37 19.06 5.96
N LYS A 11 -2.90 19.99 6.78
CA LYS A 11 -4.34 20.07 7.04
C LYS A 11 -5.13 20.37 5.78
N VAL A 12 -4.66 21.30 4.95
CA VAL A 12 -5.31 21.65 3.67
C VAL A 12 -5.29 20.45 2.73
N LEU A 13 -4.12 19.83 2.53
CA LEU A 13 -3.98 18.65 1.67
C LEU A 13 -4.88 17.49 2.13
N ASN A 14 -4.89 17.19 3.43
CA ASN A 14 -5.76 16.14 3.97
C ASN A 14 -7.24 16.45 3.79
N ALA A 15 -7.65 17.72 3.96
CA ALA A 15 -9.03 18.14 3.75
C ALA A 15 -9.49 18.00 2.28
N GLU A 16 -8.55 17.98 1.34
CA GLU A 16 -8.81 17.79 -0.08
C GLU A 16 -8.78 16.31 -0.50
N LEU A 17 -7.76 15.56 -0.06
CA LEU A 17 -7.51 14.19 -0.56
C LEU A 17 -8.25 13.11 0.23
N ILE A 18 -8.39 13.23 1.56
CA ILE A 18 -9.07 12.20 2.38
C ILE A 18 -10.53 11.99 1.96
N PRO A 19 -11.33 13.04 1.66
CA PRO A 19 -12.69 12.83 1.16
C PRO A 19 -12.75 11.99 -0.12
N GLN A 20 -11.79 12.16 -1.04
CA GLN A 20 -11.73 11.38 -2.27
C GLN A 20 -11.43 9.90 -2.01
N VAL A 21 -10.44 9.61 -1.13
CA VAL A 21 -10.15 8.23 -0.69
C VAL A 21 -11.37 7.62 0.01
N THR A 22 -12.04 8.40 0.86
CA THR A 22 -13.24 7.97 1.60
C THR A 22 -14.37 7.62 0.64
N GLU A 23 -14.63 8.44 -0.38
CA GLU A 23 -15.64 8.16 -1.41
C GLU A 23 -15.36 6.87 -2.19
N ILE A 24 -14.08 6.61 -2.51
CA ILE A 24 -13.67 5.36 -3.17
C ILE A 24 -13.96 4.16 -2.27
N TYR A 25 -13.60 4.24 -0.99
CA TYR A 25 -13.92 3.18 -0.02
C TYR A 25 -15.42 3.03 0.20
N ASP A 26 -16.18 4.12 0.23
CA ASP A 26 -17.64 4.12 0.37
C ASP A 26 -18.32 3.42 -0.80
N THR A 27 -17.84 3.66 -2.02
CA THR A 27 -18.28 2.94 -3.22
C THR A 27 -17.97 1.44 -3.13
N ALA A 28 -16.83 1.08 -2.55
CA ALA A 28 -16.40 -0.31 -2.39
C ALA A 28 -17.01 -1.02 -1.16
N ARG A 29 -17.74 -0.32 -0.28
CA ARG A 29 -18.34 -0.88 0.96
C ARG A 29 -19.08 -2.20 0.75
N PRO A 30 -19.89 -2.41 -0.30
CA PRO A 30 -20.60 -3.68 -0.49
C PRO A 30 -19.67 -4.89 -0.66
N ARG A 31 -18.40 -4.67 -0.99
CA ARG A 31 -17.37 -5.71 -1.16
C ARG A 31 -16.62 -6.02 0.14
N PHE A 32 -16.80 -5.21 1.19
CA PHE A 32 -16.21 -5.48 2.50
C PHE A 32 -17.20 -6.24 3.39
N SER A 33 -16.66 -7.15 4.20
CA SER A 33 -17.45 -7.79 5.25
C SER A 33 -17.76 -6.79 6.39
N ALA A 34 -18.62 -7.15 7.33
CA ALA A 34 -18.84 -6.35 8.54
C ALA A 34 -17.54 -6.09 9.34
N ARG A 35 -16.55 -6.99 9.26
CA ARG A 35 -15.23 -6.79 9.88
C ARG A 35 -14.34 -5.87 9.04
N GLY A 36 -14.39 -6.00 7.71
CA GLY A 36 -13.72 -5.09 6.77
C GLY A 36 -14.20 -3.66 6.91
N LEU A 37 -15.52 -3.46 7.04
CA LEU A 37 -16.11 -2.14 7.23
C LEU A 37 -15.59 -1.45 8.50
N LYS A 38 -15.31 -2.18 9.58
CA LYS A 38 -14.67 -1.60 10.77
C LYS A 38 -13.25 -1.08 10.50
N ILE A 39 -12.53 -1.71 9.58
CA ILE A 39 -11.22 -1.21 9.13
C ILE A 39 -11.42 0.04 8.29
N VAL A 40 -12.33 0.00 7.30
CA VAL A 40 -12.68 1.18 6.49
C VAL A 40 -13.03 2.38 7.36
N ASP A 41 -13.97 2.21 8.31
CA ASP A 41 -14.45 3.28 9.18
C ASP A 41 -13.33 3.83 10.09
N ARG A 42 -12.43 2.96 10.60
CA ARG A 42 -11.24 3.40 11.35
C ARG A 42 -10.28 4.19 10.47
N SER A 43 -10.02 3.70 9.26
CA SER A 43 -9.07 4.26 8.32
C SER A 43 -9.48 5.66 7.87
N THR A 44 -10.76 5.89 7.57
CA THR A 44 -11.26 7.20 7.17
C THR A 44 -11.40 8.17 8.35
N ALA A 45 -11.64 7.66 9.56
CA ALA A 45 -11.73 8.51 10.76
C ALA A 45 -10.37 9.00 11.30
N THR A 46 -9.32 8.18 11.21
CA THR A 46 -8.02 8.45 11.85
C THR A 46 -6.83 8.53 10.90
N GLY A 47 -7.05 8.20 9.62
CA GLY A 47 -6.02 8.25 8.59
C GLY A 47 -5.57 9.67 8.26
N SER A 48 -4.34 9.82 7.78
CA SER A 48 -3.75 11.10 7.37
C SER A 48 -2.50 10.89 6.54
N PHE A 49 -2.22 11.79 5.59
CA PHE A 49 -0.97 11.80 4.83
C PHE A 49 0.22 12.45 5.54
N GLY A 50 0.00 13.06 6.71
CA GLY A 50 1.03 13.83 7.41
C GLY A 50 1.92 13.05 8.37
N GLY A 51 1.71 11.74 8.54
CA GLY A 51 2.54 10.92 9.43
C GLY A 51 2.46 9.43 9.12
N ASP A 52 3.54 8.71 9.43
CA ASP A 52 3.77 7.31 9.07
C ASP A 52 2.61 6.36 9.44
N THR A 53 2.16 6.42 10.69
CA THR A 53 1.21 5.48 11.26
C THR A 53 -0.21 5.79 10.80
N ALA A 54 -0.54 7.09 10.69
CA ALA A 54 -1.83 7.52 10.17
C ALA A 54 -1.93 7.26 8.66
N CYS A 55 -0.84 7.41 7.91
CA CYS A 55 -0.80 7.11 6.48
C CYS A 55 -0.94 5.60 6.24
N ALA A 56 -0.21 4.79 7.01
CA ALA A 56 -0.38 3.34 7.01
C ALA A 56 -1.83 2.94 7.29
N THR A 57 -2.45 3.54 8.32
CA THR A 57 -3.85 3.29 8.69
C THR A 57 -4.81 3.65 7.54
N LEU A 58 -4.58 4.75 6.83
CA LEU A 58 -5.41 5.16 5.67
C LEU A 58 -5.29 4.18 4.48
N CYS A 59 -4.13 3.53 4.32
CA CYS A 59 -3.85 2.58 3.24
C CYS A 59 -4.33 1.15 3.53
N GLU A 60 -4.65 0.79 4.78
CA GLU A 60 -5.06 -0.56 5.17
C GLU A 60 -6.23 -1.13 4.33
N PRO A 61 -7.33 -0.40 4.04
CA PRO A 61 -8.42 -0.94 3.25
C PRO A 61 -8.02 -1.21 1.79
N ALA A 62 -7.17 -0.37 1.21
CA ALA A 62 -6.60 -0.60 -0.12
C ALA A 62 -5.76 -1.88 -0.14
N MET A 63 -4.96 -2.15 0.88
CA MET A 63 -4.19 -3.40 0.99
C MET A 63 -5.07 -4.65 1.17
N VAL A 64 -6.20 -4.54 1.90
CA VAL A 64 -7.20 -5.61 1.94
C VAL A 64 -7.77 -5.86 0.54
N GLY A 65 -8.14 -4.80 -0.18
CA GLY A 65 -8.60 -4.89 -1.57
C GLY A 65 -7.56 -5.50 -2.51
N ALA A 66 -6.28 -5.15 -2.35
CA ALA A 66 -5.19 -5.71 -3.13
C ALA A 66 -5.07 -7.24 -2.96
N LEU A 67 -5.15 -7.71 -1.72
CA LEU A 67 -5.15 -9.15 -1.42
C LEU A 67 -6.41 -9.85 -1.94
N ALA A 68 -7.56 -9.15 -1.96
CA ALA A 68 -8.80 -9.66 -2.54
C ALA A 68 -8.82 -9.64 -4.07
N GLY A 69 -7.96 -8.84 -4.72
CA GLY A 69 -7.91 -8.65 -6.17
C GLY A 69 -8.79 -7.53 -6.71
N ASP A 70 -9.22 -6.57 -5.87
CA ASP A 70 -10.05 -5.43 -6.28
C ASP A 70 -9.22 -4.38 -7.03
N THR A 71 -9.04 -4.64 -8.32
CA THR A 71 -8.19 -3.83 -9.21
C THR A 71 -8.73 -2.41 -9.37
N ASP A 72 -10.06 -2.23 -9.46
CA ASP A 72 -10.68 -0.92 -9.70
C ASP A 72 -10.56 -0.01 -8.49
N MET A 73 -10.91 -0.50 -7.29
CA MET A 73 -10.74 0.28 -6.07
C MET A 73 -9.28 0.66 -5.87
N LEU A 74 -8.38 -0.31 -6.01
CA LEU A 74 -6.95 -0.10 -5.78
C LEU A 74 -6.37 0.92 -6.78
N TYR A 75 -6.73 0.81 -8.06
CA TYR A 75 -6.35 1.79 -9.08
C TYR A 75 -6.82 3.20 -8.69
N ARG A 76 -8.11 3.38 -8.37
CA ARG A 76 -8.65 4.68 -7.99
C ARG A 76 -7.97 5.27 -6.75
N VAL A 77 -7.71 4.45 -5.73
CA VAL A 77 -6.96 4.90 -4.54
C VAL A 77 -5.57 5.35 -4.96
N SER A 78 -4.87 4.54 -5.78
CA SER A 78 -3.53 4.88 -6.25
C SER A 78 -3.51 6.24 -6.98
N GLN A 79 -4.55 6.59 -7.73
CA GLN A 79 -4.64 7.88 -8.41
C GLN A 79 -4.63 9.05 -7.43
N VAL A 80 -5.41 8.98 -6.34
CA VAL A 80 -5.42 10.01 -5.29
C VAL A 80 -4.05 10.08 -4.60
N MET A 81 -3.40 8.94 -4.37
CA MET A 81 -2.09 8.91 -3.70
C MET A 81 -0.97 9.58 -4.49
N ARG A 82 -1.11 9.68 -5.82
CA ARG A 82 -0.13 10.40 -6.69
C ARG A 82 -0.06 11.89 -6.38
N GLU A 83 -1.12 12.45 -5.79
CA GLU A 83 -1.21 13.88 -5.45
C GLU A 83 -0.52 14.21 -4.12
N VAL A 84 -0.13 13.19 -3.34
CA VAL A 84 0.59 13.39 -2.10
C VAL A 84 2.06 13.73 -2.41
N PRO A 85 2.57 14.91 -1.99
CA PRO A 85 3.93 15.31 -2.29
C PRO A 85 4.93 14.57 -1.41
N PHE A 86 6.12 14.30 -1.96
CA PHE A 86 7.24 13.81 -1.16
C PHE A 86 7.91 14.96 -0.40
N THR A 87 7.88 14.88 0.93
CA THR A 87 8.39 15.93 1.83
C THR A 87 9.74 15.58 2.48
N GLY A 88 10.40 14.52 2.00
CA GLY A 88 11.69 14.05 2.51
C GLY A 88 11.58 12.98 3.60
N ASP A 89 10.36 12.70 4.09
CA ASP A 89 10.11 11.59 5.00
C ASP A 89 9.71 10.33 4.22
N PHE A 90 10.65 9.39 4.14
CA PHE A 90 10.43 8.11 3.48
C PHE A 90 9.39 7.25 4.20
N TRP A 91 9.29 7.34 5.53
CA TRP A 91 8.39 6.47 6.30
C TRP A 91 6.92 6.78 6.05
N THR A 92 6.60 8.06 5.84
CA THR A 92 5.25 8.48 5.43
C THR A 92 4.94 8.06 3.99
N TRP A 93 5.94 7.95 3.12
CA TRP A 93 5.75 7.51 1.73
C TRP A 93 5.67 5.98 1.55
N GLU A 94 6.27 5.20 2.45
CA GLU A 94 6.30 3.73 2.34
C GLU A 94 4.89 3.08 2.22
N PRO A 95 3.87 3.47 3.00
CA PRO A 95 2.52 2.97 2.80
C PRO A 95 1.94 3.27 1.41
N ILE A 96 2.19 4.47 0.89
CA ILE A 96 1.75 4.90 -0.44
C ILE A 96 2.45 4.10 -1.53
N ARG A 97 3.77 3.87 -1.40
CA ARG A 97 4.52 2.97 -2.28
C ARG A 97 3.91 1.58 -2.30
N GLY A 98 3.51 1.05 -1.14
CA GLY A 98 2.81 -0.22 -1.03
C GLY A 98 1.54 -0.29 -1.88
N VAL A 99 0.70 0.76 -1.82
CA VAL A 99 -0.51 0.86 -2.64
C VAL A 99 -0.16 0.89 -4.14
N HIS A 100 0.81 1.70 -4.56
CA HIS A 100 1.25 1.73 -5.96
C HIS A 100 1.81 0.38 -6.42
N ALA A 101 2.62 -0.28 -5.60
CA ALA A 101 3.20 -1.59 -5.92
C ALA A 101 2.11 -2.66 -6.08
N ALA A 102 1.16 -2.70 -5.16
CA ALA A 102 0.01 -3.60 -5.26
C ALA A 102 -0.84 -3.32 -6.51
N THR A 103 -1.01 -2.04 -6.84
CA THR A 103 -1.73 -1.62 -8.06
C THR A 103 -1.01 -2.11 -9.31
N VAL A 104 0.31 -1.90 -9.40
CA VAL A 104 1.14 -2.38 -10.50
C VAL A 104 1.00 -3.89 -10.65
N ARG A 105 1.09 -4.65 -9.54
CA ARG A 105 0.92 -6.11 -9.61
C ARG A 105 -0.42 -6.53 -10.19
N LEU A 106 -1.52 -5.97 -9.70
CA LEU A 106 -2.85 -6.33 -10.19
C LEU A 106 -3.06 -5.94 -11.66
N LEU A 107 -2.60 -4.76 -12.07
CA LEU A 107 -2.70 -4.30 -13.46
C LEU A 107 -1.82 -5.14 -14.39
N GLU A 108 -0.57 -5.42 -14.03
CA GLU A 108 0.32 -6.31 -14.81
C GLU A 108 -0.31 -7.70 -14.95
N SER A 109 -0.85 -8.26 -13.86
CA SER A 109 -1.49 -9.58 -13.86
C SER A 109 -2.75 -9.63 -14.75
N ALA A 110 -3.43 -8.50 -14.91
CA ALA A 110 -4.61 -8.36 -15.77
C ALA A 110 -4.27 -7.93 -17.20
N ALA A 111 -2.97 -7.74 -17.53
CA ALA A 111 -2.51 -7.13 -18.78
C ALA A 111 -3.21 -5.77 -19.06
N ASP A 112 -3.43 -4.99 -18.01
CA ASP A 112 -4.13 -3.71 -18.08
C ASP A 112 -3.15 -2.57 -18.43
N PRO A 113 -3.41 -1.80 -19.49
CA PRO A 113 -2.49 -0.76 -19.96
C PRO A 113 -2.32 0.40 -18.96
N ARG A 114 -3.21 0.53 -17.98
CA ARG A 114 -3.09 1.56 -16.93
C ARG A 114 -1.88 1.36 -16.02
N VAL A 115 -1.18 0.22 -16.13
CA VAL A 115 0.05 -0.04 -15.37
C VAL A 115 1.10 1.07 -15.57
N ASP A 116 1.20 1.61 -16.78
CA ASP A 116 2.17 2.65 -17.13
C ASP A 116 1.91 3.97 -16.39
N GLU A 117 0.66 4.22 -16.00
CA GLU A 117 0.28 5.42 -15.23
C GLU A 117 0.74 5.37 -13.77
N VAL A 118 1.05 4.17 -13.26
CA VAL A 118 1.34 3.93 -11.84
C VAL A 118 2.79 3.52 -11.60
N SER A 119 3.41 2.79 -12.53
CA SER A 119 4.76 2.25 -12.36
C SER A 119 5.83 3.31 -12.09
N GLY A 120 5.69 4.50 -12.70
CA GLY A 120 6.59 5.65 -12.48
C GLY A 120 6.60 6.22 -11.05
N TYR A 121 5.65 5.83 -10.20
CA TYR A 121 5.56 6.29 -8.81
C TYR A 121 6.23 5.34 -7.80
N LEU A 122 6.63 4.13 -8.22
CA LEU A 122 7.26 3.14 -7.34
C LEU A 122 8.50 3.69 -6.61
N SER A 123 9.28 4.53 -7.31
CA SER A 123 10.47 5.19 -6.78
C SER A 123 10.34 6.71 -6.68
N PHE A 124 9.12 7.24 -6.59
CA PHE A 124 8.89 8.70 -6.52
C PHE A 124 9.74 9.39 -5.43
N ALA A 125 9.77 8.82 -4.22
CA ALA A 125 10.60 9.33 -3.12
C ALA A 125 12.11 9.19 -3.40
N ASP A 126 12.55 8.06 -3.99
CA ASP A 126 13.96 7.85 -4.35
C ASP A 126 14.41 8.79 -5.48
N ASN A 127 13.49 9.18 -6.36
CA ASN A 127 13.66 10.16 -7.42
C ASN A 127 13.50 11.61 -6.93
N GLY A 128 13.50 11.85 -5.61
CA GLY A 128 13.45 13.21 -5.06
C GLY A 128 12.09 13.91 -5.19
N GLY A 129 11.00 13.13 -5.34
CA GLY A 129 9.65 13.64 -5.56
C GLY A 129 9.32 13.85 -7.04
N GLU A 130 9.96 13.10 -7.94
CA GLU A 130 9.71 13.15 -9.38
C GLU A 130 9.27 11.77 -9.90
N VAL A 131 8.34 11.76 -10.84
CA VAL A 131 7.91 10.53 -11.52
C VAL A 131 9.04 10.06 -12.41
N GLY A 132 9.39 8.77 -12.32
CA GLY A 132 10.53 8.24 -13.06
C GLY A 132 10.66 6.73 -12.93
N PRO A 133 11.68 6.13 -13.57
CA PRO A 133 11.88 4.70 -13.52
C PRO A 133 12.12 4.22 -12.07
N PRO A 134 11.78 2.95 -11.76
CA PRO A 134 12.16 2.31 -10.50
C PRO A 134 13.67 2.39 -10.27
N GLN A 135 14.07 2.75 -9.05
CA GLN A 135 15.46 2.90 -8.63
C GLN A 135 15.92 1.69 -7.83
N PHE A 136 17.06 1.10 -8.24
CA PHE A 136 17.66 -0.08 -7.60
C PHE A 136 18.91 0.28 -6.80
N ASN A 137 18.74 1.16 -5.80
CA ASN A 137 19.80 1.51 -4.86
C ASN A 137 20.10 0.35 -3.88
N GLN A 138 21.15 0.49 -3.06
CA GLN A 138 21.54 -0.58 -2.13
C GLN A 138 20.44 -0.92 -1.11
N ALA A 139 19.66 0.06 -0.67
CA ALA A 139 18.55 -0.17 0.25
C ALA A 139 17.46 -1.02 -0.40
N MET A 140 17.09 -0.72 -1.65
CA MET A 140 16.16 -1.53 -2.42
C MET A 140 16.69 -2.95 -2.66
N LYS A 141 17.98 -3.11 -2.98
CA LYS A 141 18.59 -4.46 -3.10
C LYS A 141 18.45 -5.26 -1.80
N ASN A 142 18.80 -4.67 -0.66
CA ASN A 142 18.64 -5.33 0.65
C ASN A 142 17.18 -5.69 0.94
N ARG A 143 16.25 -4.84 0.50
CA ARG A 143 14.80 -5.07 0.62
C ARG A 143 14.36 -6.27 -0.21
N LEU A 144 14.79 -6.36 -1.47
CA LEU A 144 14.49 -7.46 -2.39
C LEU A 144 15.07 -8.80 -1.94
N GLU A 145 16.15 -8.80 -1.16
CA GLU A 145 16.68 -10.01 -0.49
C GLU A 145 15.87 -10.41 0.76
N GLY A 146 14.79 -9.69 1.08
CA GLY A 146 13.88 -9.97 2.19
C GLY A 146 14.33 -9.40 3.53
N GLY A 147 15.25 -8.41 3.53
CA GLY A 147 15.76 -7.81 4.76
C GLY A 147 14.66 -7.31 5.70
N LEU A 148 13.64 -6.64 5.16
CA LEU A 148 12.51 -6.13 5.97
C LEU A 148 11.53 -7.22 6.40
N LEU A 149 11.37 -8.29 5.61
CA LEU A 149 10.48 -9.40 5.97
C LEU A 149 10.89 -10.11 7.26
N THR A 150 12.18 -10.10 7.60
CA THR A 150 12.69 -10.63 8.88
C THR A 150 12.12 -9.90 10.09
N HIS A 151 11.77 -8.62 9.93
CA HIS A 151 11.15 -7.77 10.94
C HIS A 151 9.63 -7.84 10.92
N PHE A 152 9.02 -8.54 9.96
CA PHE A 152 7.58 -8.71 9.79
C PHE A 152 7.16 -10.17 9.98
N GLN A 153 7.48 -10.74 11.14
CA GLN A 153 7.18 -12.14 11.43
C GLN A 153 5.69 -12.32 11.75
N THR A 154 4.98 -13.02 10.88
CA THR A 154 3.55 -13.35 11.04
C THR A 154 3.32 -14.80 11.42
N ALA A 155 4.38 -15.52 11.83
CA ALA A 155 4.29 -16.89 12.30
C ALA A 155 3.33 -16.97 13.50
N GLY A 156 2.38 -17.90 13.45
CA GLY A 156 1.39 -18.10 14.51
C GLY A 156 0.20 -17.13 14.47
N TYR A 157 0.10 -16.25 13.47
CA TYR A 157 -1.12 -15.48 13.26
C TYR A 157 -2.25 -16.41 12.82
N ALA A 158 -3.38 -16.34 13.52
CA ALA A 158 -4.56 -17.14 13.25
C ALA A 158 -5.76 -16.23 12.99
N ARG A 159 -6.71 -16.71 12.19
CA ARG A 159 -7.94 -15.99 11.90
C ARG A 159 -8.93 -16.08 13.08
N PRO A 160 -9.68 -15.01 13.38
CA PRO A 160 -9.56 -13.67 12.79
C PRO A 160 -8.39 -12.88 13.40
N LEU A 161 -7.67 -12.11 12.58
CA LEU A 161 -6.55 -11.28 13.05
C LEU A 161 -7.03 -10.19 14.03
N LYS A 162 -6.39 -10.06 15.19
CA LYS A 162 -6.64 -8.92 16.11
C LYS A 162 -6.10 -7.62 15.51
N LEU A 163 -6.65 -6.47 15.88
CA LEU A 163 -6.31 -5.19 15.24
C LEU A 163 -4.79 -4.88 15.18
N PRO A 164 -3.99 -5.08 16.26
CA PRO A 164 -2.53 -4.88 16.17
C PRO A 164 -1.85 -5.87 15.21
N GLN A 165 -2.28 -7.13 15.22
CA GLN A 165 -1.78 -8.15 14.29
C GLN A 165 -2.15 -7.79 12.85
N PHE A 166 -3.37 -7.28 12.64
CA PHE A 166 -3.85 -6.85 11.33
C PHE A 166 -2.99 -5.71 10.77
N SER A 167 -2.78 -4.62 11.53
CA SER A 167 -1.96 -3.50 11.06
C SER A 167 -0.53 -3.91 10.73
N TYR A 168 0.07 -4.77 11.55
CA TYR A 168 1.42 -5.30 11.29
C TYR A 168 1.45 -6.26 10.09
N PHE A 169 0.43 -7.11 9.95
CA PHE A 169 0.27 -7.99 8.81
C PHE A 169 0.09 -7.22 7.49
N MET A 170 -0.65 -6.11 7.50
CA MET A 170 -0.81 -5.23 6.33
C MET A 170 0.53 -4.61 5.90
N ARG A 171 1.41 -4.27 6.85
CA ARG A 171 2.78 -3.82 6.54
C ARG A 171 3.60 -4.92 5.86
N ARG A 172 3.47 -6.18 6.32
CA ARG A 172 4.10 -7.33 5.64
C ARG A 172 3.56 -7.51 4.22
N ALA A 173 2.25 -7.44 4.04
CA ALA A 173 1.64 -7.58 2.71
C ALA A 173 2.13 -6.47 1.77
N SER A 174 2.15 -5.23 2.24
CA SER A 174 2.73 -4.09 1.51
C SER A 174 4.19 -4.33 1.11
N GLU A 175 5.00 -4.87 2.02
CA GLU A 175 6.39 -5.22 1.72
C GLU A 175 6.52 -6.24 0.58
N LEU A 176 5.72 -7.31 0.62
CA LEU A 176 5.70 -8.33 -0.44
C LEU A 176 5.29 -7.73 -1.80
N GLU A 177 4.30 -6.83 -1.80
CA GLU A 177 3.85 -6.13 -3.00
C GLU A 177 4.97 -5.25 -3.59
N VAL A 178 5.69 -4.50 -2.75
CA VAL A 178 6.85 -3.70 -3.19
C VAL A 178 7.93 -4.61 -3.78
N MET A 179 8.29 -5.70 -3.10
CA MET A 179 9.28 -6.64 -3.64
C MET A 179 8.84 -7.20 -4.98
N TRP A 180 7.55 -7.51 -5.16
CA TRP A 180 7.01 -8.04 -6.41
C TRP A 180 7.09 -7.00 -7.54
N ALA A 181 6.66 -5.77 -7.28
CA ALA A 181 6.63 -4.69 -8.25
C ALA A 181 8.03 -4.34 -8.77
N PHE A 182 9.05 -4.44 -7.91
CA PHE A 182 10.46 -4.24 -8.29
C PHE A 182 11.11 -5.48 -8.92
N GLY A 183 10.36 -6.55 -9.21
CA GLY A 183 10.85 -7.72 -9.94
C GLY A 183 11.34 -8.88 -9.06
N GLY A 184 11.40 -8.70 -7.74
CA GLY A 184 11.93 -9.69 -6.80
C GLY A 184 13.46 -9.83 -6.85
N SER A 185 13.95 -10.97 -6.37
CA SER A 185 15.36 -11.36 -6.37
C SER A 185 15.50 -12.88 -6.60
N ASP A 186 16.73 -13.40 -6.66
CA ASP A 186 16.95 -14.85 -6.72
C ASP A 186 16.44 -15.56 -5.45
N ALA A 187 16.57 -14.93 -4.28
CA ALA A 187 16.06 -15.45 -3.02
C ALA A 187 14.52 -15.31 -2.91
N TRP A 188 13.98 -14.25 -3.51
CA TRP A 188 12.55 -13.92 -3.49
C TRP A 188 12.03 -13.67 -4.91
N PRO A 189 11.95 -14.71 -5.76
CA PRO A 189 11.42 -14.55 -7.11
C PRO A 189 9.92 -14.24 -7.06
N ARG A 190 9.38 -13.57 -8.10
CA ARG A 190 7.94 -13.23 -8.19
C ARG A 190 7.03 -14.43 -7.93
N THR A 191 7.39 -15.63 -8.39
CA THR A 191 6.64 -16.87 -8.14
C THR A 191 6.51 -17.22 -6.66
N ARG A 192 7.55 -16.98 -5.85
CA ARG A 192 7.52 -17.16 -4.39
C ARG A 192 6.68 -16.06 -3.74
N LEU A 193 6.85 -14.82 -4.17
CA LEU A 193 6.08 -13.68 -3.66
C LEU A 193 4.58 -13.86 -3.90
N ASP A 194 4.18 -14.39 -5.07
CA ASP A 194 2.79 -14.72 -5.38
C ASP A 194 2.20 -15.78 -4.43
N GLN A 195 3.00 -16.79 -4.06
CA GLN A 195 2.58 -17.82 -3.09
C GLN A 195 2.32 -17.20 -1.71
N GLU A 196 3.21 -16.31 -1.28
CA GLU A 196 3.11 -15.62 0.01
C GLU A 196 1.93 -14.65 0.06
N LEU A 197 1.69 -13.92 -1.03
CA LEU A 197 0.53 -13.03 -1.17
C LEU A 197 -0.79 -13.83 -1.21
N ARG A 198 -0.80 -15.01 -1.86
CA ARG A 198 -1.96 -15.91 -1.85
C ARG A 198 -2.25 -16.45 -0.45
N ALA A 199 -1.23 -16.91 0.29
CA ALA A 199 -1.38 -17.30 1.69
C ALA A 199 -1.85 -16.13 2.55
N SER A 200 -1.41 -14.91 2.22
CA SER A 200 -1.81 -13.69 2.93
C SER A 200 -3.29 -13.37 2.70
N ARG A 201 -3.81 -13.57 1.48
CA ARG A 201 -5.25 -13.45 1.17
C ARG A 201 -6.11 -14.36 2.04
N GLU A 202 -5.68 -15.60 2.27
CA GLU A 202 -6.43 -16.54 3.10
C GLU A 202 -6.62 -16.04 4.53
N LEU A 203 -5.60 -15.37 5.10
CA LEU A 203 -5.63 -14.80 6.45
C LEU A 203 -6.55 -13.59 6.61
N VAL A 204 -6.89 -12.91 5.51
CA VAL A 204 -7.74 -11.71 5.53
C VAL A 204 -9.08 -11.92 4.83
N GLY A 205 -9.39 -13.14 4.40
CA GLY A 205 -10.64 -13.45 3.71
C GLY A 205 -11.91 -13.19 4.52
N ASP A 206 -11.82 -12.93 5.82
CA ASP A 206 -12.95 -12.50 6.66
C ASP A 206 -13.17 -10.99 6.66
N PHE A 207 -12.31 -10.20 6.01
CA PHE A 207 -12.46 -8.75 5.85
C PHE A 207 -13.10 -8.34 4.53
N TYR A 208 -13.14 -9.23 3.53
CA TYR A 208 -13.67 -8.96 2.20
C TYR A 208 -14.74 -10.00 1.85
N ALA A 209 -15.88 -9.57 1.31
CA ALA A 209 -17.09 -10.37 1.11
C ALA A 209 -17.10 -11.15 -0.21
#